data_AF-A0A1T5IQ19-F1
#
_entry.id   AF-A0A1T5IQ19-F1
#
_cell.length_a   1.000
_cell.length_b   1.000
_cell.length_c   1.000
_cell.angle_alpha   90.00
_cell.angle_beta   90.00
_cell.angle_gamma   90.00
#
_symmetry.space_group_name_H-M   'P 1'
#
loop_
_entity.id
_entity.type
_entity.pdbx_description
1 polymer ?
#
loop_
_entity_poly.entity_id
_entity_poly.type
_entity_poly.pdbx_seq_one_letter_code
_entity_poly.pdbx_strand_id
1 'polypeptide(L)'
;MKGKRKTAQDALQHVYKITRDRGVLFYRKEDHIVYFTMQSVLSRRYRLRVLGTSHMYTHVHEGAFPEDIVQLSEYEHDLSSIFAKEYNREVGRSGSLFERPYGSAPKRSDKERRSCMVYIFNNPVEKKLVQRAQEDRWNFLAYYENDYPFSKRPFIRYSRKQLVDAIHLVEHEFRAGRYLGYKMLHRVFAELNAVEREQLTDFIIQLYFFFDRRACEDLFGSIPQMIKATELTTGKEFDVGEEFDPYSDVPYREMCAIVEKHGLMGAGMPFLHLPEERQMKLASFLMQHTGATPWQVARFLHREESRFR
;
A
#
# COMPACT_ATOMS: atom_id res chain seq x y z
N MET A 1 -6.44 15.47 -42.62
CA MET A 1 -7.09 14.79 -41.47
C MET A 1 -6.34 15.14 -40.20
N LYS A 2 -6.90 16.00 -39.34
CA LYS A 2 -6.34 16.26 -38.00
C LYS A 2 -6.57 15.02 -37.14
N GLY A 3 -5.50 14.43 -36.61
CA GLY A 3 -5.59 13.24 -35.75
C GLY A 3 -6.49 13.52 -34.54
N LYS A 4 -7.53 12.70 -34.36
CA LYS A 4 -8.29 12.67 -33.10
C LYS A 4 -7.28 12.47 -31.97
N ARG A 5 -7.24 13.38 -30.99
CA ARG A 5 -6.60 13.11 -29.69
C ARG A 5 -7.27 11.85 -29.15
N LYS A 6 -6.54 10.73 -29.08
CA LYS A 6 -7.01 9.49 -28.44
C LYS A 6 -7.31 9.84 -26.98
N THR A 7 -8.56 9.74 -26.59
CA THR A 7 -9.08 10.05 -25.25
C THR A 7 -8.43 9.14 -24.21
N ALA A 8 -8.31 9.62 -22.97
CA ALA A 8 -7.80 8.84 -21.83
C ALA A 8 -8.66 7.60 -21.51
N GLN A 9 -9.90 7.56 -22.02
CA GLN A 9 -10.93 6.52 -21.81
C GLN A 9 -10.46 5.07 -22.05
N ASP A 10 -9.46 4.86 -22.90
CA ASP A 10 -8.98 3.51 -23.26
C ASP A 10 -7.57 3.20 -22.74
N ALA A 11 -6.92 4.09 -22.00
CA ALA A 11 -5.56 3.84 -21.51
C ALA A 11 -5.56 3.48 -20.03
N LEU A 12 -4.92 2.36 -19.68
CA LEU A 12 -4.62 2.05 -18.29
C LEU A 12 -3.56 3.05 -17.83
N GLN A 13 -3.84 3.81 -16.79
CA GLN A 13 -2.86 4.69 -16.18
C GLN A 13 -2.07 3.89 -15.15
N HIS A 14 -0.75 3.82 -15.35
CA HIS A 14 0.17 3.48 -14.27
C HIS A 14 0.31 4.73 -13.39
N VAL A 15 -0.31 4.73 -12.23
CA VAL A 15 -0.23 5.81 -11.25
C VAL A 15 0.79 5.44 -10.19
N TYR A 16 1.65 6.38 -9.81
CA TYR A 16 2.57 6.20 -8.70
C TYR A 16 2.61 7.43 -7.79
N LYS A 17 2.74 7.19 -6.49
CA LYS A 17 2.83 8.23 -5.46
C LYS A 17 4.03 7.98 -4.59
N ILE A 18 4.90 8.97 -4.50
CA ILE A 18 6.14 8.91 -3.72
C ILE A 18 6.00 9.89 -2.56
N THR A 19 6.37 9.44 -1.37
CA THR A 19 6.40 10.31 -0.20
C THR A 19 7.46 11.41 -0.34
N ARG A 20 7.22 12.53 0.33
CA ARG A 20 8.21 13.58 0.45
C ARG A 20 9.50 13.03 1.07
N ASP A 21 10.63 13.40 0.48
CA ASP A 21 11.97 12.93 0.86
C ASP A 21 12.11 11.39 0.84
N ARG A 22 11.20 10.69 0.15
CA ARG A 22 11.04 9.23 0.15
C ARG A 22 10.97 8.65 1.57
N GLY A 23 10.40 9.39 2.52
CA GLY A 23 10.20 8.92 3.89
C GLY A 23 9.26 7.70 3.95
N VAL A 24 9.43 6.86 4.95
CA VAL A 24 8.56 5.67 5.08
C VAL A 24 7.11 6.09 5.39
N LEU A 25 6.17 5.46 4.71
CA LEU A 25 4.73 5.69 4.76
C LEU A 25 4.02 4.59 5.52
N PHE A 26 4.36 3.34 5.21
CA PHE A 26 3.75 2.17 5.80
C PHE A 26 4.76 1.48 6.71
N TYR A 27 4.62 1.71 8.01
CA TYR A 27 5.39 1.03 9.04
C TYR A 27 4.63 -0.18 9.59
N ARG A 28 3.29 -0.08 9.63
CA ARG A 28 2.39 -1.05 10.23
C ARG A 28 1.30 -1.50 9.27
N LYS A 29 0.68 -2.63 9.58
CA LYS A 29 -0.50 -3.12 8.86
C LYS A 29 -1.65 -2.12 8.86
N GLU A 30 -1.83 -1.38 9.94
CA GLU A 30 -2.86 -0.36 10.06
C GLU A 30 -2.68 0.73 9.00
N ASP A 31 -1.43 1.11 8.69
CA ASP A 31 -1.14 2.16 7.71
C ASP A 31 -1.63 1.72 6.31
N HIS A 32 -1.37 0.45 5.95
CA HIS A 32 -1.86 -0.16 4.71
C HIS A 32 -3.39 -0.27 4.69
N ILE A 33 -4.01 -0.71 5.79
CA ILE A 33 -5.46 -0.89 5.88
C ILE A 33 -6.19 0.46 5.74
N VAL A 34 -5.72 1.51 6.42
CA VAL A 34 -6.29 2.85 6.31
C VAL A 34 -6.24 3.31 4.86
N TYR A 35 -5.08 3.19 4.21
CA TYR A 35 -4.91 3.61 2.83
C TYR A 35 -5.78 2.81 1.86
N PHE A 36 -5.78 1.47 1.99
CA PHE A 36 -6.56 0.57 1.14
C PHE A 36 -8.06 0.80 1.25
N THR A 37 -8.59 0.90 2.47
CA THR A 37 -10.03 1.15 2.67
C THR A 37 -10.43 2.53 2.16
N MET A 38 -9.52 3.51 2.20
CA MET A 38 -9.73 4.83 1.59
C MET A 38 -9.74 4.77 0.05
N GLN A 39 -8.80 4.05 -0.57
CA GLN A 39 -8.81 3.77 -2.01
C GLN A 39 -10.14 3.12 -2.42
N SER A 40 -10.60 2.13 -1.66
CA SER A 40 -11.87 1.42 -1.93
C SER A 40 -13.08 2.35 -1.92
N VAL A 41 -13.23 3.15 -0.85
CA VAL A 41 -14.35 4.08 -0.71
C VAL A 41 -14.32 5.16 -1.78
N LEU A 42 -13.15 5.75 -2.05
CA LEU A 42 -13.02 6.81 -3.05
C LEU A 42 -13.16 6.28 -4.48
N SER A 43 -12.62 5.10 -4.80
CA SER A 43 -12.78 4.50 -6.12
C SER A 43 -14.25 4.27 -6.45
N ARG A 44 -15.05 3.81 -5.48
CA ARG A 44 -16.49 3.67 -5.64
C ARG A 44 -17.21 5.01 -5.80
N ARG A 45 -16.82 6.02 -5.01
CA ARG A 45 -17.38 7.39 -5.09
C ARG A 45 -17.14 8.03 -6.47
N TYR A 46 -15.92 7.91 -6.99
CA TYR A 46 -15.52 8.45 -8.28
C TYR A 46 -15.90 7.54 -9.45
N ARG A 47 -16.33 6.30 -9.20
CA ARG A 47 -16.54 5.25 -10.21
C ARG A 47 -15.26 4.96 -11.02
N LEU A 48 -14.11 5.07 -10.37
CA LEU A 48 -12.81 4.75 -10.96
C LEU A 48 -12.63 3.23 -10.99
N ARG A 49 -12.31 2.69 -12.16
CA ARG A 49 -12.00 1.26 -12.30
C ARG A 49 -10.52 1.03 -12.04
N VAL A 50 -10.21 0.32 -10.95
CA VAL A 50 -8.84 0.01 -10.55
C VAL A 50 -8.59 -1.48 -10.75
N LEU A 51 -7.50 -1.85 -11.41
CA LEU A 51 -7.10 -3.23 -11.69
C LEU A 51 -6.12 -3.79 -10.64
N GLY A 52 -5.56 -2.95 -9.78
CA GLY A 52 -4.65 -3.41 -8.73
C GLY A 52 -3.77 -2.29 -8.22
N THR A 53 -3.13 -2.54 -7.09
CA THR A 53 -2.23 -1.60 -6.42
C THR A 53 -1.13 -2.37 -5.70
N SER A 54 0.00 -1.71 -5.44
CA SER A 54 1.03 -2.22 -4.55
C SER A 54 1.47 -1.13 -3.59
N HIS A 55 1.38 -1.42 -2.30
CA HIS A 55 1.80 -0.52 -1.23
C HIS A 55 3.22 -0.88 -0.82
N MET A 56 4.16 0.02 -1.09
CA MET A 56 5.58 -0.13 -0.78
C MET A 56 5.95 0.83 0.34
N TYR A 57 6.99 0.54 1.11
CA TYR A 57 7.34 1.34 2.30
C TYR A 57 7.35 2.85 2.06
N THR A 58 7.80 3.31 0.89
CA THR A 58 7.97 4.75 0.59
C THR A 58 7.07 5.26 -0.53
N HIS A 59 6.26 4.40 -1.14
CA HIS A 59 5.48 4.75 -2.33
C HIS A 59 4.33 3.77 -2.58
N VAL A 60 3.42 4.15 -3.48
CA VAL A 60 2.30 3.32 -3.92
C VAL A 60 2.24 3.31 -5.43
N HIS A 61 1.96 2.15 -6.03
CA HIS A 61 1.59 2.01 -7.43
C HIS A 61 0.13 1.61 -7.58
N GLU A 62 -0.54 2.09 -8.62
CA GLU A 62 -1.94 1.76 -8.94
C GLU A 62 -2.11 1.66 -10.46
N GLY A 63 -2.88 0.67 -10.92
CA GLY A 63 -3.29 0.55 -12.32
C GLY A 63 -4.77 0.86 -12.44
N ALA A 64 -5.14 1.96 -13.10
CA ALA A 64 -6.53 2.40 -13.18
C ALA A 64 -6.97 2.81 -14.60
N PHE A 65 -8.23 2.55 -14.95
CA PHE A 65 -8.89 3.07 -16.14
C PHE A 65 -9.82 4.22 -15.74
N PRO A 66 -9.34 5.47 -15.77
CA PRO A 66 -10.20 6.61 -15.57
C PRO A 66 -11.06 6.88 -16.82
N GLU A 67 -12.23 7.47 -16.60
CA GLU A 67 -13.06 8.02 -17.67
C GLU A 67 -12.33 9.18 -18.36
N ASP A 68 -11.70 10.06 -17.59
CA ASP A 68 -10.82 11.08 -18.12
C ASP A 68 -9.74 11.48 -17.09
N ILE A 69 -8.80 12.33 -17.52
CA ILE A 69 -7.71 12.75 -16.65
C ILE A 69 -8.18 13.63 -15.48
N VAL A 70 -9.34 14.28 -15.60
CA VAL A 70 -9.92 15.13 -14.55
C VAL A 70 -10.43 14.25 -13.42
N GLN A 71 -11.20 13.20 -13.73
CA GLN A 71 -11.64 12.21 -12.75
C GLN A 71 -10.45 11.62 -11.98
N LEU A 72 -9.39 11.22 -12.69
CA LEU A 72 -8.19 10.68 -12.03
C LEU A 72 -7.54 11.72 -11.11
N SER A 73 -7.36 12.95 -11.60
CA SER A 73 -6.75 14.04 -10.84
C SER A 73 -7.54 14.38 -9.57
N GLU A 74 -8.87 14.41 -9.65
CA GLU A 74 -9.74 14.66 -8.50
C GLU A 74 -9.70 13.50 -7.49
N TYR A 75 -9.78 12.25 -7.96
CA TYR A 75 -9.63 11.07 -7.10
C TYR A 75 -8.29 11.07 -6.36
N GLU A 76 -7.19 11.30 -7.08
CA GLU A 76 -5.84 11.31 -6.52
C GLU A 76 -5.64 12.45 -5.53
N HIS A 77 -6.22 13.62 -5.80
CA HIS A 77 -6.21 14.76 -4.89
C HIS A 77 -6.96 14.45 -3.58
N ASP A 78 -8.18 13.91 -3.67
CA ASP A 78 -9.00 13.58 -2.50
C ASP A 78 -8.32 12.49 -1.66
N LEU A 79 -7.85 11.41 -2.30
CA LEU A 79 -7.15 10.31 -1.63
C LEU A 79 -5.91 10.81 -0.89
N SER A 80 -5.07 11.60 -1.57
CA SER A 80 -3.84 12.14 -0.98
C SER A 80 -4.14 13.09 0.17
N SER A 81 -5.14 13.95 0.01
CA SER A 81 -5.50 14.96 1.01
C SER A 81 -6.11 14.34 2.26
N ILE A 82 -7.02 13.38 2.11
CA ILE A 82 -7.67 12.70 3.23
C ILE A 82 -6.65 11.82 3.96
N PHE A 83 -5.84 11.06 3.22
CA PHE A 83 -4.83 10.21 3.83
C PHE A 83 -3.74 11.02 4.55
N ALA A 84 -3.26 12.11 3.94
CA ALA A 84 -2.28 12.98 4.60
C ALA A 84 -2.83 13.55 5.90
N LYS A 85 -4.10 13.97 5.96
CA LYS A 85 -4.74 14.43 7.21
C LYS A 85 -4.83 13.33 8.26
N GLU A 86 -5.24 12.13 7.86
CA GLU A 86 -5.39 10.96 8.73
C GLU A 86 -4.04 10.52 9.30
N TYR A 87 -3.02 10.36 8.45
CA TYR A 87 -1.66 10.00 8.82
C TYR A 87 -1.00 11.08 9.68
N ASN A 88 -1.12 12.36 9.30
CA ASN A 88 -0.53 13.46 10.06
C ASN A 88 -1.06 13.53 11.48
N ARG A 89 -2.38 13.31 11.66
CA ARG A 89 -3.00 13.23 12.97
C ARG A 89 -2.49 12.04 13.77
N GLU A 90 -2.36 10.87 13.14
CA GLU A 90 -1.83 9.66 13.77
C GLU A 90 -0.40 9.84 14.26
N VAL A 91 0.47 10.46 13.46
CA VAL A 91 1.89 10.63 13.80
C VAL A 91 2.20 12.01 14.37
N GLY A 92 1.21 12.80 14.79
CA GLY A 92 1.43 14.10 15.42
C GLY A 92 2.24 15.12 14.60
N ARG A 93 2.18 15.04 13.26
CA ARG A 93 2.90 15.96 12.35
C ARG A 93 1.93 16.85 11.58
N SER A 94 2.46 17.81 10.81
CA SER A 94 1.69 18.63 9.87
C SER A 94 2.43 18.78 8.54
N GLY A 95 1.76 19.33 7.52
CA GLY A 95 2.33 19.57 6.19
C GLY A 95 2.12 18.43 5.18
N SER A 96 2.73 18.58 3.99
CA SER A 96 2.58 17.60 2.90
C SER A 96 3.19 16.24 3.25
N LEU A 97 2.55 15.17 2.79
CA LEU A 97 3.04 13.78 2.91
C LEU A 97 3.69 13.29 1.61
N PHE A 98 3.16 13.72 0.48
CA PHE A 98 3.65 13.35 -0.85
C PHE A 98 4.48 14.47 -1.47
N GLU A 99 5.46 14.10 -2.28
CA GLU A 99 6.36 15.05 -2.97
C GLU A 99 5.62 15.87 -4.03
N ARG A 100 4.68 15.23 -4.72
CA ARG A 100 3.79 15.77 -5.76
C ARG A 100 2.42 15.10 -5.64
N PRO A 101 1.36 15.61 -6.29
CA PRO A 101 0.04 15.00 -6.23
C PRO A 101 0.04 13.51 -6.62
N TYR A 102 0.59 13.20 -7.79
CA TYR A 102 0.86 11.85 -8.29
C TYR A 102 1.71 11.92 -9.58
N GLY A 103 2.29 10.81 -10.00
CA GLY A 103 2.79 10.60 -11.37
C GLY A 103 1.90 9.63 -12.13
N SER A 104 1.81 9.76 -13.46
CA SER A 104 1.02 8.84 -14.29
C SER A 104 1.67 8.55 -15.64
N ALA A 105 1.66 7.27 -16.06
CA ALA A 105 2.12 6.84 -17.38
C ALA A 105 1.04 6.01 -18.10
N PRO A 106 0.46 6.49 -19.23
CA PRO A 106 -0.61 5.79 -19.93
C PRO A 106 -0.10 4.56 -20.69
N LYS A 107 -0.86 3.46 -20.65
CA LYS A 107 -0.60 2.19 -21.33
C LYS A 107 -1.75 1.88 -22.27
N ARG A 108 -1.48 1.86 -23.58
CA ARG A 108 -2.51 1.92 -24.62
C ARG A 108 -2.77 0.57 -25.27
N SER A 109 -1.74 -0.25 -25.43
CA SER A 109 -1.86 -1.62 -25.95
C SER A 109 -2.03 -2.63 -24.83
N ASP A 110 -2.65 -3.78 -25.12
CA ASP A 110 -2.80 -4.85 -24.13
C ASP A 110 -1.47 -5.41 -23.64
N LYS A 111 -0.44 -5.40 -24.50
CA LYS A 111 0.93 -5.75 -24.10
C LYS A 111 1.44 -4.80 -23.01
N GLU A 112 1.37 -3.48 -23.23
CA GLU A 112 1.79 -2.48 -22.24
C GLU A 112 0.97 -2.58 -20.94
N ARG A 113 -0.34 -2.80 -21.05
CA ARG A 113 -1.24 -2.95 -19.89
C ARG A 113 -0.89 -4.18 -19.06
N ARG A 114 -0.66 -5.34 -19.70
CA ARG A 114 -0.21 -6.56 -19.01
C ARG A 114 1.13 -6.36 -18.33
N SER A 115 2.11 -5.81 -19.04
CA SER A 115 3.43 -5.51 -18.47
C SER A 115 3.33 -4.57 -17.27
N CYS A 116 2.49 -3.54 -17.35
CA CYS A 116 2.23 -2.64 -16.24
C CYS A 116 1.62 -3.34 -15.02
N MET A 117 0.59 -4.16 -15.20
CA MET A 117 -0.03 -4.89 -14.09
C MET A 117 0.95 -5.89 -13.46
N VAL A 118 1.73 -6.60 -14.27
CA VAL A 118 2.78 -7.50 -13.79
C VAL A 118 3.82 -6.72 -12.97
N TYR A 119 4.25 -5.55 -13.45
CA TYR A 119 5.16 -4.68 -12.71
C TYR A 119 4.62 -4.28 -11.34
N ILE A 120 3.37 -3.82 -11.31
CA ILE A 120 2.71 -3.38 -10.06
C ILE A 120 2.72 -4.51 -9.04
N PHE A 121 2.32 -5.72 -9.43
CA PHE A 121 2.29 -6.85 -8.50
C PHE A 121 3.69 -7.38 -8.13
N ASN A 122 4.67 -7.30 -9.02
CA ASN A 122 6.06 -7.73 -8.76
C ASN A 122 6.89 -6.70 -8.01
N ASN A 123 6.39 -5.50 -7.74
CA ASN A 123 7.12 -4.47 -7.00
C ASN A 123 7.77 -4.97 -5.67
N PRO A 124 7.09 -5.75 -4.81
CA PRO A 124 7.74 -6.35 -3.64
C PRO A 124 8.81 -7.41 -3.97
N VAL A 125 8.72 -8.09 -5.12
CA VAL A 125 9.78 -8.99 -5.62
C VAL A 125 11.00 -8.17 -6.06
N GLU A 126 10.78 -7.08 -6.81
CA GLU A 126 11.83 -6.16 -7.25
C GLU A 126 12.58 -5.54 -6.08
N LYS A 127 11.85 -5.20 -5.01
CA LYS A 127 12.40 -4.68 -3.76
C LYS A 127 12.92 -5.76 -2.81
N LYS A 128 12.98 -7.02 -3.27
CA LYS A 128 13.51 -8.19 -2.55
C LYS A 128 12.79 -8.49 -1.22
N LEU A 129 11.56 -8.01 -1.06
CA LEU A 129 10.74 -8.27 0.12
C LEU A 129 10.26 -9.71 0.15
N VAL A 130 9.91 -10.26 -1.02
CA VAL A 130 9.38 -11.62 -1.20
C VAL A 130 9.99 -12.30 -2.41
N GLN A 131 9.87 -13.63 -2.50
CA GLN A 131 10.34 -14.38 -3.67
C GLN A 131 9.28 -14.45 -4.76
N ARG A 132 8.01 -14.48 -4.39
CA ARG A 132 6.86 -14.51 -5.31
C ARG A 132 5.86 -13.42 -4.97
N ALA A 133 5.24 -12.83 -5.97
CA ALA A 133 4.29 -11.74 -5.77
C ALA A 133 3.15 -12.13 -4.81
N GLN A 134 2.59 -13.34 -4.88
CA GLN A 134 1.48 -13.72 -3.99
C GLN A 134 1.86 -13.81 -2.49
N GLU A 135 3.15 -13.76 -2.15
CA GLU A 135 3.62 -13.81 -0.76
C GLU A 135 3.56 -12.45 -0.07
N ASP A 136 3.46 -11.36 -0.83
CA ASP A 136 3.27 -10.03 -0.25
C ASP A 136 1.78 -9.70 -0.14
N ARG A 137 1.31 -9.42 1.08
CA ARG A 137 -0.11 -9.09 1.31
C ARG A 137 -0.52 -7.78 0.63
N TRP A 138 0.41 -6.84 0.53
CA TRP A 138 0.14 -5.44 0.25
C TRP A 138 0.28 -5.06 -1.23
N ASN A 139 0.58 -6.03 -2.09
CA ASN A 139 0.26 -5.98 -3.53
C ASN A 139 -1.13 -6.53 -3.87
N PHE A 140 -1.83 -7.10 -2.87
CA PHE A 140 -3.19 -7.63 -2.97
C PHE A 140 -3.42 -8.74 -4.02
N LEU A 141 -2.38 -9.27 -4.68
CA LEU A 141 -2.50 -10.23 -5.78
C LEU A 141 -3.18 -11.53 -5.31
N ALA A 142 -2.79 -12.04 -4.14
CA ALA A 142 -3.31 -13.30 -3.61
C ALA A 142 -4.84 -13.28 -3.38
N TYR A 143 -5.43 -12.09 -3.17
CA TYR A 143 -6.86 -11.92 -2.92
C TYR A 143 -7.73 -12.07 -4.18
N TYR A 144 -7.13 -12.12 -5.36
CA TYR A 144 -7.88 -12.40 -6.59
C TYR A 144 -8.43 -13.83 -6.65
N GLU A 145 -7.75 -14.79 -6.01
CA GLU A 145 -8.14 -16.21 -6.00
C GLU A 145 -8.60 -16.71 -4.63
N ASN A 146 -8.12 -16.11 -3.54
CA ASN A 146 -8.39 -16.58 -2.19
C ASN A 146 -8.80 -15.42 -1.27
N ASP A 147 -9.98 -15.52 -0.65
CA ASP A 147 -10.49 -14.53 0.31
C ASP A 147 -9.63 -14.42 1.60
N TYR A 148 -8.93 -15.49 1.97
CA TYR A 148 -8.09 -15.58 3.17
C TYR A 148 -6.73 -16.21 2.83
N PRO A 149 -5.86 -15.52 2.07
CA PRO A 149 -4.58 -16.08 1.66
C PRO A 149 -3.55 -16.13 2.79
N PHE A 150 -3.71 -15.34 3.85
CA PHE A 150 -2.73 -15.20 4.92
C PHE A 150 -3.26 -15.58 6.31
N SER A 151 -4.49 -16.09 6.38
CA SER A 151 -5.12 -16.51 7.62
C SER A 151 -6.16 -17.60 7.36
N LYS A 152 -6.77 -18.14 8.42
CA LYS A 152 -7.93 -19.02 8.28
C LYS A 152 -9.20 -18.18 8.36
N ARG A 153 -10.16 -18.43 7.47
CA ARG A 153 -11.50 -17.83 7.57
C ARG A 153 -12.06 -18.01 9.01
N PRO A 154 -12.52 -16.93 9.67
CA PRO A 154 -13.06 -17.04 11.01
C PRO A 154 -14.39 -17.80 11.00
N PHE A 155 -14.52 -18.79 11.87
CA PHE A 155 -15.78 -19.49 12.10
C PHE A 155 -16.55 -18.76 13.21
N ILE A 156 -17.40 -17.80 12.83
CA ILE A 156 -18.09 -16.85 13.75
C ILE A 156 -18.66 -17.53 15.00
N ARG A 157 -19.29 -18.72 14.86
CA ARG A 157 -19.88 -19.48 15.99
C ARG A 157 -18.87 -19.87 17.07
N TYR A 158 -17.61 -20.07 16.70
CA TYR A 158 -16.53 -20.50 17.58
C TYR A 158 -15.49 -19.39 17.82
N SER A 159 -15.70 -18.21 17.25
CA SER A 159 -14.82 -17.06 17.44
C SER A 159 -15.08 -16.39 18.79
N ARG A 160 -14.03 -15.79 19.37
CA ARG A 160 -14.18 -14.97 20.57
C ARG A 160 -15.06 -13.77 20.28
N LYS A 161 -15.80 -13.32 21.31
CA LYS A 161 -16.68 -12.15 21.22
C LYS A 161 -15.96 -10.92 20.66
N GLN A 162 -14.70 -10.68 21.05
CA GLN A 162 -13.91 -9.54 20.57
C GLN A 162 -13.74 -9.56 19.04
N LEU A 163 -13.43 -10.72 18.44
CA LEU A 163 -13.32 -10.85 16.99
C LEU A 163 -14.67 -10.66 16.30
N VAL A 164 -15.75 -11.19 16.86
CA VAL A 164 -17.10 -11.03 16.30
C VAL A 164 -17.53 -9.56 16.34
N ASP A 165 -17.32 -8.87 17.46
CA ASP A 165 -17.64 -7.45 17.61
C ASP A 165 -16.80 -6.58 16.64
N ALA A 166 -15.52 -6.92 16.46
CA ALA A 166 -14.64 -6.29 15.49
C ALA A 166 -15.15 -6.44 14.04
N ILE A 167 -15.55 -7.65 13.65
CA ILE A 167 -16.13 -7.94 12.34
C ILE A 167 -17.39 -7.10 12.11
N HIS A 168 -18.33 -7.11 13.06
CA HIS A 168 -19.56 -6.33 12.95
C HIS A 168 -19.30 -4.82 12.83
N LEU A 169 -18.32 -4.29 13.56
CA LEU A 169 -17.95 -2.89 13.46
C LEU A 169 -17.38 -2.56 12.08
N VAL A 170 -16.48 -3.39 11.55
CA VAL A 170 -15.94 -3.24 10.19
C VAL A 170 -17.04 -3.28 9.14
N GLU A 171 -17.98 -4.22 9.25
CA GLU A 171 -19.13 -4.29 8.35
C GLU A 171 -20.04 -3.05 8.44
N HIS A 172 -20.24 -2.53 9.65
CA HIS A 172 -21.01 -1.32 9.86
C HIS A 172 -20.37 -0.11 9.14
N GLU A 173 -19.06 0.09 9.30
CA GLU A 173 -18.32 1.17 8.62
C GLU A 173 -18.40 1.02 7.10
N PHE A 174 -18.21 -0.21 6.60
CA PHE A 174 -18.29 -0.51 5.17
C PHE A 174 -19.67 -0.19 4.58
N ARG A 175 -20.74 -0.66 5.22
CA ARG A 175 -22.13 -0.38 4.79
C ARG A 175 -22.45 1.11 4.83
N ALA A 176 -21.81 1.86 5.73
CA ALA A 176 -21.95 3.30 5.80
C ALA A 176 -21.06 4.07 4.80
N GLY A 177 -20.31 3.36 3.94
CA GLY A 177 -19.42 3.98 2.94
C GLY A 177 -18.22 4.70 3.55
N ARG A 178 -17.76 4.27 4.74
CA ARG A 178 -16.63 4.88 5.45
C ARG A 178 -15.37 4.01 5.35
N TYR A 179 -14.22 4.65 5.28
CA TYR A 179 -12.92 3.99 5.40
C TYR A 179 -12.61 3.74 6.88
N LEU A 180 -11.68 2.83 7.16
CA LEU A 180 -11.28 2.52 8.53
C LEU A 180 -10.12 3.42 8.94
N GLY A 181 -10.33 4.32 9.91
CA GLY A 181 -9.29 5.23 10.41
C GLY A 181 -8.42 4.62 11.52
N TYR A 182 -7.25 5.22 11.79
CA TYR A 182 -6.26 4.72 12.75
C TYR A 182 -6.84 4.49 14.15
N LYS A 183 -7.56 5.48 14.68
CA LYS A 183 -8.17 5.41 16.03
C LYS A 183 -9.07 4.19 16.19
N MET A 184 -9.84 3.85 15.15
CA MET A 184 -10.70 2.68 15.17
C MET A 184 -9.88 1.39 15.11
N LEU A 185 -8.92 1.30 14.17
CA LEU A 185 -8.09 0.12 14.00
C LEU A 185 -7.28 -0.20 15.27
N HIS A 186 -6.68 0.82 15.90
CA HIS A 186 -5.95 0.66 17.16
C HIS A 186 -6.82 0.05 18.26
N ARG A 187 -8.03 0.58 18.44
CA ARG A 187 -8.99 0.06 19.42
C ARG A 187 -9.37 -1.39 19.13
N VAL A 188 -9.66 -1.70 17.88
CA VAL A 188 -10.10 -3.04 17.48
C VAL A 188 -8.97 -4.05 17.61
N PHE A 189 -7.78 -3.76 17.07
CA PHE A 189 -6.65 -4.68 17.13
C PHE A 189 -6.09 -4.87 18.54
N ALA A 190 -6.23 -3.89 19.43
CA ALA A 190 -5.79 -4.02 20.83
C ALA A 190 -6.47 -5.18 21.58
N GLU A 191 -7.73 -5.51 21.24
CA GLU A 191 -8.49 -6.57 21.92
C GLU A 191 -8.27 -7.98 21.33
N LEU A 192 -7.59 -8.05 20.18
CA LEU A 192 -7.39 -9.26 19.39
C LEU A 192 -6.00 -9.86 19.61
N ASN A 193 -5.94 -11.19 19.68
CA ASN A 193 -4.66 -11.91 19.67
C ASN A 193 -4.05 -11.93 18.25
N ALA A 194 -2.79 -12.35 18.13
CA ALA A 194 -2.06 -12.32 16.86
C ALA A 194 -2.79 -13.04 15.71
N VAL A 195 -3.39 -14.20 15.97
CA VAL A 195 -4.14 -14.96 14.95
C VAL A 195 -5.37 -14.19 14.51
N GLU A 196 -6.14 -13.67 15.47
CA GLU A 196 -7.36 -12.90 15.19
C GLU A 196 -7.08 -11.60 14.43
N ARG A 197 -5.92 -10.96 14.67
CA ARG A 197 -5.48 -9.78 13.91
C ARG A 197 -5.27 -10.11 12.43
N GLU A 198 -4.67 -11.26 12.12
CA GLU A 198 -4.52 -11.70 10.73
C GLU A 198 -5.88 -12.02 10.10
N GLN A 199 -6.75 -12.71 10.82
CA GLN A 199 -8.11 -13.02 10.35
C GLN A 199 -8.94 -11.78 10.05
N LEU A 200 -8.89 -10.79 10.95
CA LEU A 200 -9.58 -9.53 10.73
C LEU A 200 -8.97 -8.74 9.57
N THR A 201 -7.64 -8.80 9.39
CA THR A 201 -6.95 -8.13 8.28
C THR A 201 -7.43 -8.67 6.93
N ASP A 202 -7.41 -10.01 6.75
CA ASP A 202 -7.91 -10.64 5.52
C ASP A 202 -9.42 -10.34 5.31
N PHE A 203 -10.22 -10.37 6.39
CA PHE A 203 -11.64 -10.01 6.32
C PHE A 203 -11.87 -8.57 5.86
N ILE A 204 -11.11 -7.60 6.41
CA ILE A 204 -11.19 -6.20 5.99
C ILE A 204 -10.85 -6.08 4.50
N ILE A 205 -9.75 -6.72 4.07
CA ILE A 205 -9.31 -6.64 2.68
C ILE A 205 -10.37 -7.24 1.74
N GLN A 206 -10.92 -8.40 2.08
CA GLN A 206 -11.98 -9.04 1.32
C GLN A 206 -13.23 -8.16 1.23
N LEU A 207 -13.66 -7.57 2.34
CA LEU A 207 -14.87 -6.75 2.39
C LEU A 207 -14.70 -5.47 1.58
N TYR A 208 -13.54 -4.81 1.70
CA TYR A 208 -13.21 -3.59 0.97
C TYR A 208 -12.62 -3.85 -0.43
N PHE A 209 -12.51 -5.10 -0.88
CA PHE A 209 -11.98 -5.43 -2.20
C PHE A 209 -12.81 -4.76 -3.29
N PHE A 210 -12.15 -3.94 -4.11
CA PHE A 210 -12.80 -3.09 -5.11
C PHE A 210 -12.20 -3.21 -6.51
N PHE A 211 -11.16 -4.03 -6.66
CA PHE A 211 -10.49 -4.16 -7.94
C PHE A 211 -11.38 -4.84 -8.99
N ASP A 212 -11.28 -4.37 -10.24
CA ASP A 212 -12.04 -4.84 -11.38
C ASP A 212 -11.49 -6.19 -11.88
N ARG A 213 -11.92 -7.27 -11.22
CA ARG A 213 -11.52 -8.65 -11.56
C ARG A 213 -11.80 -8.99 -13.01
N ARG A 214 -12.93 -8.53 -13.54
CA ARG A 214 -13.34 -8.81 -14.91
C ARG A 214 -12.38 -8.15 -15.91
N ALA A 215 -11.99 -6.89 -15.67
CA ALA A 215 -10.99 -6.24 -16.51
C ALA A 215 -9.63 -6.95 -16.49
N CYS A 216 -9.24 -7.52 -15.34
CA CYS A 216 -8.05 -8.36 -15.24
C CYS A 216 -8.20 -9.66 -16.05
N GLU A 217 -9.34 -10.35 -15.96
CA GLU A 217 -9.64 -11.55 -16.76
C GLU A 217 -9.66 -11.25 -18.25
N ASP A 218 -10.30 -10.17 -18.69
CA ASP A 218 -10.34 -9.75 -20.09
C ASP A 218 -8.92 -9.47 -20.63
N LEU A 219 -8.04 -8.88 -19.80
CA LEU A 219 -6.68 -8.50 -20.18
C LEU A 219 -5.71 -9.70 -20.23
N PHE A 220 -5.84 -10.64 -19.31
CA PHE A 220 -4.91 -11.78 -19.14
C PHE A 220 -5.46 -13.12 -19.65
N GLY A 221 -6.75 -13.20 -19.96
CA GLY A 221 -7.50 -14.41 -20.30
C GLY A 221 -8.09 -15.12 -19.07
N SER A 222 -7.44 -15.05 -17.92
CA SER A 222 -7.94 -15.55 -16.63
C SER A 222 -7.06 -15.05 -15.47
N ILE A 223 -7.59 -15.09 -14.23
CA ILE A 223 -6.82 -14.76 -13.03
C ILE A 223 -5.59 -15.69 -12.83
N PRO A 224 -5.69 -17.02 -12.98
CA PRO A 224 -4.51 -17.89 -12.93
C PRO A 224 -3.42 -17.52 -13.95
N GLN A 225 -3.80 -17.08 -15.15
CA GLN A 225 -2.83 -16.61 -16.16
C GLN A 225 -2.17 -15.28 -15.76
N MET A 226 -2.91 -14.37 -15.14
CA MET A 226 -2.35 -13.12 -14.58
C MET A 226 -1.29 -13.42 -13.53
N ILE A 227 -1.62 -14.31 -12.58
CA ILE A 227 -0.68 -14.73 -11.54
C ILE A 227 0.54 -15.42 -12.15
N LYS A 228 0.35 -16.38 -13.06
CA LYS A 228 1.47 -17.02 -13.76
C LYS A 228 2.36 -16.03 -14.53
N ALA A 229 1.79 -14.96 -15.09
CA ALA A 229 2.57 -13.92 -15.76
C ALA A 229 3.50 -13.16 -14.79
N THR A 230 3.09 -13.01 -13.53
CA THR A 230 3.96 -12.41 -12.49
C THR A 230 5.14 -13.30 -12.12
N GLU A 231 4.96 -14.61 -12.10
CA GLU A 231 6.03 -15.59 -11.79
C GLU A 231 7.06 -15.73 -12.91
N LEU A 232 6.65 -15.55 -14.17
CA LEU A 232 7.51 -15.72 -15.35
C LEU A 232 8.34 -14.49 -15.69
N THR A 233 7.98 -13.31 -15.19
CA THR A 233 8.64 -12.05 -15.55
C THR A 233 9.69 -11.68 -14.51
N THR A 234 10.94 -11.51 -14.92
CA THR A 234 12.00 -11.01 -14.03
C THR A 234 12.26 -9.51 -14.29
N GLY A 235 12.42 -8.75 -13.22
CA GLY A 235 12.33 -7.30 -13.07
C GLY A 235 12.91 -6.27 -14.02
N LYS A 236 13.66 -6.68 -15.04
CA LYS A 236 14.45 -5.75 -15.86
C LYS A 236 13.73 -5.25 -17.12
N GLU A 237 12.47 -5.62 -17.34
CA GLU A 237 11.79 -5.47 -18.63
C GLU A 237 10.63 -4.45 -18.67
N PHE A 238 10.43 -3.66 -17.62
CA PHE A 238 9.27 -2.77 -17.54
C PHE A 238 9.57 -1.32 -17.97
N ASP A 239 8.95 -0.87 -19.06
CA ASP A 239 8.86 0.56 -19.40
C ASP A 239 7.73 1.20 -18.58
N VAL A 240 8.05 1.64 -17.37
CA VAL A 240 7.07 2.13 -16.36
C VAL A 240 7.03 3.65 -16.21
N GLY A 241 7.97 4.37 -16.83
CA GLY A 241 7.99 5.85 -16.82
C GLY A 241 8.43 6.47 -15.50
N GLU A 242 9.17 5.72 -14.67
CA GLU A 242 9.75 6.18 -13.41
C GLU A 242 11.24 5.87 -13.33
N GLU A 243 11.95 6.57 -12.45
CA GLU A 243 13.37 6.29 -12.19
C GLU A 243 13.53 4.94 -11.49
N PHE A 244 14.32 4.06 -12.09
CA PHE A 244 14.64 2.76 -11.52
C PHE A 244 15.43 2.92 -10.21
N ASP A 245 14.90 2.36 -9.12
CA ASP A 245 15.54 2.34 -7.81
C ASP A 245 16.03 0.91 -7.50
N PRO A 246 17.36 0.64 -7.58
CA PRO A 246 17.93 -0.69 -7.40
C PRO A 246 17.98 -1.16 -5.93
N TYR A 247 17.62 -0.30 -4.97
CA TYR A 247 17.79 -0.60 -3.57
C TYR A 247 16.66 -1.48 -3.03
N SER A 248 17.06 -2.40 -2.15
CA SER A 248 16.18 -3.32 -1.43
C SER A 248 15.39 -2.59 -0.36
N ASP A 249 14.13 -2.97 -0.16
CA ASP A 249 13.32 -2.48 0.96
C ASP A 249 13.38 -3.40 2.19
N VAL A 250 14.14 -4.51 2.11
CA VAL A 250 14.38 -5.42 3.26
C VAL A 250 14.86 -4.66 4.51
N PRO A 251 15.78 -3.68 4.42
CA PRO A 251 16.18 -2.92 5.60
C PRO A 251 15.03 -2.16 6.29
N TYR A 252 14.03 -1.66 5.56
CA TYR A 252 12.86 -1.03 6.18
C TYR A 252 12.03 -2.03 6.99
N ARG A 253 11.85 -3.25 6.46
CA ARG A 253 11.18 -4.35 7.18
C ARG A 253 11.91 -4.70 8.47
N GLU A 254 13.24 -4.83 8.41
CA GLU A 254 14.08 -5.13 9.57
C GLU A 254 14.00 -4.02 10.63
N MET A 255 14.08 -2.75 10.20
CA MET A 255 13.93 -1.61 11.10
C MET A 255 12.54 -1.55 11.74
N CYS A 256 11.46 -1.83 10.99
CA CYS A 256 10.11 -1.91 11.54
C CYS A 256 10.03 -2.97 12.65
N ALA A 257 10.53 -4.18 12.39
CA ALA A 257 10.53 -5.27 13.35
C ALA A 257 11.32 -4.92 14.63
N ILE A 258 12.46 -4.24 14.51
CA ILE A 258 13.24 -3.78 15.66
C ILE A 258 12.48 -2.75 16.48
N VAL A 259 11.92 -1.72 15.83
CA VAL A 259 11.20 -0.63 16.52
C VAL A 259 9.92 -1.16 17.18
N GLU A 260 9.20 -2.08 16.54
CA GLU A 260 8.04 -2.76 17.10
C GLU A 260 8.43 -3.61 18.33
N LYS A 261 9.51 -4.40 18.26
CA LYS A 261 10.02 -5.20 19.39
C LYS A 261 10.34 -4.36 20.62
N HIS A 262 10.75 -3.11 20.44
CA HIS A 262 11.04 -2.18 21.54
C HIS A 262 9.81 -1.36 21.99
N GLY A 263 8.61 -1.67 21.48
CA GLY A 263 7.37 -0.98 21.84
C GLY A 263 7.27 0.45 21.31
N LEU A 264 8.11 0.82 20.35
CA LEU A 264 8.21 2.18 19.84
C LEU A 264 7.31 2.43 18.62
N MET A 265 6.64 1.40 18.10
CA MET A 265 5.73 1.46 16.93
C MET A 265 4.24 1.60 17.33
N GLY A 266 3.96 2.05 18.55
CA GLY A 266 2.59 2.28 19.03
C GLY A 266 1.89 3.47 18.36
N ALA A 267 0.65 3.74 18.79
CA ALA A 267 -0.08 4.94 18.39
C ALA A 267 0.76 6.21 18.62
N GLY A 268 0.74 7.15 17.67
CA GLY A 268 1.58 8.34 17.74
C GLY A 268 2.97 8.21 17.10
N MET A 269 3.43 6.98 16.77
CA MET A 269 4.78 6.71 16.27
C MET A 269 5.88 7.44 17.07
N PRO A 270 5.98 7.20 18.39
CA PRO A 270 6.82 8.01 19.28
C PRO A 270 8.29 8.04 18.87
N PHE A 271 8.80 7.02 18.16
CA PHE A 271 10.18 7.02 17.67
C PHE A 271 10.50 8.16 16.69
N LEU A 272 9.51 8.69 15.97
CA LEU A 272 9.69 9.81 15.05
C LEU A 272 9.90 11.15 15.77
N HIS A 273 9.48 11.22 17.04
CA HIS A 273 9.48 12.44 17.86
C HIS A 273 10.48 12.39 19.01
N LEU A 274 11.39 11.41 19.00
CA LEU A 274 12.43 11.32 20.02
C LEU A 274 13.31 12.58 20.00
N PRO A 275 13.84 13.02 21.15
CA PRO A 275 14.89 14.03 21.20
C PRO A 275 16.07 13.63 20.32
N GLU A 276 16.74 14.60 19.72
CA GLU A 276 17.78 14.39 18.70
C GLU A 276 18.85 13.38 19.14
N GLU A 277 19.35 13.49 20.37
CA GLU A 277 20.33 12.54 20.93
C GLU A 277 19.82 11.08 20.92
N ARG A 278 18.57 10.87 21.32
CA ARG A 278 17.96 9.52 21.33
C ARG A 278 17.67 9.03 19.92
N GLN A 279 17.31 9.93 19.02
CA GLN A 279 17.08 9.59 17.62
C GLN A 279 18.39 9.19 16.92
N MET A 280 19.51 9.87 17.23
CA MET A 280 20.84 9.47 16.74
C MET A 280 21.26 8.11 17.29
N LYS A 281 21.05 7.85 18.59
CA LYS A 281 21.28 6.52 19.17
C LYS A 281 20.45 5.43 18.50
N LEU A 282 19.16 5.71 18.24
CA LEU A 282 18.30 4.80 17.49
C LEU A 282 18.82 4.58 16.07
N ALA A 283 19.20 5.64 15.36
CA ALA A 283 19.77 5.55 14.01
C ALA A 283 21.02 4.66 13.97
N SER A 284 21.98 4.89 14.87
CA SER A 284 23.17 4.06 15.00
C SER A 284 22.82 2.60 15.34
N PHE A 285 21.86 2.39 16.23
CA PHE A 285 21.40 1.06 16.59
C PHE A 285 20.77 0.33 15.39
N LEU A 286 19.92 1.00 14.60
CA LEU A 286 19.31 0.43 13.41
C LEU A 286 20.37 0.07 12.36
N MET A 287 21.35 0.95 12.09
CA MET A 287 22.45 0.65 11.15
C MET A 287 23.31 -0.54 11.59
N GLN A 288 23.50 -0.73 12.91
CA GLN A 288 24.29 -1.86 13.43
C GLN A 288 23.55 -3.20 13.38
N HIS A 289 22.22 -3.19 13.37
CA HIS A 289 21.39 -4.41 13.52
C HIS A 289 20.55 -4.74 12.28
N THR A 290 20.71 -3.98 11.19
CA THR A 290 20.00 -4.18 9.92
C THR A 290 20.95 -3.98 8.74
N GLY A 291 20.53 -4.34 7.54
CA GLY A 291 21.24 -4.00 6.31
C GLY A 291 21.09 -2.54 5.85
N ALA A 292 20.59 -1.64 6.70
CA ALA A 292 20.23 -0.28 6.31
C ALA A 292 21.45 0.63 6.09
N THR A 293 21.43 1.38 5.00
CA THR A 293 22.36 2.47 4.75
C THR A 293 21.95 3.74 5.55
N PRO A 294 22.86 4.72 5.72
CA PRO A 294 22.52 5.99 6.37
C PRO A 294 21.32 6.71 5.75
N TRP A 295 21.19 6.68 4.41
CA TRP A 295 20.05 7.31 3.73
C TRP A 295 18.74 6.55 3.96
N GLN A 296 18.76 5.22 4.08
CA GLN A 296 17.57 4.44 4.41
C GLN A 296 17.11 4.72 5.83
N VAL A 297 18.04 4.82 6.78
CA VAL A 297 17.73 5.22 8.16
C VAL A 297 17.19 6.65 8.20
N ALA A 298 17.74 7.56 7.41
CA ALA A 298 17.24 8.93 7.30
C ALA A 298 15.79 8.98 6.81
N ARG A 299 15.46 8.22 5.74
CA ARG A 299 14.09 8.07 5.23
C ARG A 299 13.16 7.42 6.25
N PHE A 300 13.63 6.38 6.93
CA PHE A 300 12.88 5.68 7.98
C PHE A 300 12.56 6.57 9.18
N LEU A 301 13.41 7.55 9.49
CA LEU A 301 13.21 8.49 10.59
C LEU A 301 12.65 9.85 10.17
N HIS A 302 12.34 10.04 8.88
CA HIS A 302 11.93 11.32 8.28
C HIS A 302 12.90 12.47 8.61
N ARG A 303 14.20 12.24 8.40
CA ARG A 303 15.28 13.21 8.65
C ARG A 303 16.15 13.40 7.41
N GLU A 304 16.86 14.52 7.36
CA GLU A 304 17.86 14.79 6.33
C GLU A 304 19.04 13.81 6.47
N GLU A 305 19.48 13.24 5.34
CA GLU A 305 20.60 12.29 5.31
C GLU A 305 21.90 12.87 5.86
N SER A 306 22.14 14.17 5.67
CA SER A 306 23.31 14.90 6.18
C SER A 306 23.50 14.77 7.69
N ARG A 307 22.44 14.42 8.44
CA ARG A 307 22.49 14.24 9.90
C ARG A 307 23.04 12.89 10.35
N PHE A 308 23.27 11.95 9.43
CA PHE A 308 23.71 10.58 9.73
C PHE A 308 25.02 10.20 9.04
N ARG A 309 25.70 11.18 8.44
CA ARG A 309 27.03 11.05 7.84
C ARG A 309 28.11 11.46 8.83
#